data_AF-A0A924XZI2-F1
#
_entry.id   AF-A0A924XZI2-F1
#
_cell.length_a   1.000
_cell.length_b   1.000
_cell.length_c   1.000
_cell.angle_alpha   90.00
_cell.angle_beta   90.00
_cell.angle_gamma   90.00
#
_symmetry.space_group_name_H-M   'P 1'
#
loop_
_entity.id
_entity.type
_entity.pdbx_description
1 polymer ?
#
loop_
_entity_poly.entity_id
_entity_poly.type
_entity_poly.pdbx_seq_one_letter_code
_entity_poly.pdbx_strand_id
1 'polypeptide(L)'
;PFLFSDGYNWGDQECVELVRRMLKFVNLIGYGEIGSDSWHSSFGFAPLGQAYEDAFKADKRMVLCKINDKDDVWPALQKFFSNSPHAMQATSV
;
A
#
# COMPACT_ATOMS: atom_id res chain seq x y z
N PRO A 1 13.92 4.96 -7.21
CA PRO A 1 13.26 3.94 -8.04
C PRO A 1 11.90 3.59 -7.45
N PHE A 2 10.82 3.72 -8.23
CA PHE A 2 9.48 3.28 -7.85
C PHE A 2 9.22 1.93 -8.51
N LEU A 3 8.76 0.94 -7.76
CA LEU A 3 8.46 -0.40 -8.24
C LEU A 3 6.97 -0.65 -8.01
N PHE A 4 6.26 -1.05 -9.07
CA PHE A 4 4.84 -1.39 -9.02
C PHE A 4 4.71 -2.89 -9.34
N SER A 5 3.99 -3.62 -8.49
CA SER A 5 3.60 -5.02 -8.71
C SER A 5 2.14 -5.04 -9.19
N ASP A 6 1.80 -5.95 -10.10
CA ASP A 6 0.42 -6.20 -10.54
C ASP A 6 -0.39 -7.06 -9.55
N GLY A 7 0.25 -7.51 -8.46
CA GLY A 7 -0.41 -8.27 -7.41
C GLY A 7 -0.60 -9.75 -7.74
N TYR A 8 0.07 -10.29 -8.76
CA TYR A 8 0.11 -11.73 -9.03
C TYR A 8 1.24 -12.39 -8.24
N ASN A 9 0.99 -12.69 -6.96
CA ASN A 9 2.08 -12.96 -6.02
C ASN A 9 2.23 -14.46 -5.69
N TRP A 10 3.49 -14.87 -5.46
CA TRP A 10 3.80 -16.07 -4.69
C TRP A 10 3.29 -15.93 -3.24
N GLY A 11 3.11 -17.05 -2.52
CA GLY A 11 2.26 -17.12 -1.31
C GLY A 11 2.42 -15.96 -0.32
N ASP A 12 1.29 -15.46 0.20
CA ASP A 12 1.18 -14.20 0.97
C ASP A 12 2.26 -14.00 2.06
N GLN A 13 2.61 -15.07 2.79
CA GLN A 13 3.62 -15.01 3.85
C GLN A 13 5.04 -14.78 3.34
N GLU A 14 5.39 -15.34 2.19
CA GLU A 14 6.71 -15.11 1.58
C GLU A 14 6.86 -13.62 1.21
N CYS A 15 5.79 -13.04 0.65
CA CYS A 15 5.75 -11.62 0.34
C CYS A 15 5.90 -10.72 1.59
N VAL A 16 5.25 -11.07 2.71
CA VAL A 16 5.41 -10.34 3.99
C VAL A 16 6.87 -10.36 4.45
N GLU A 17 7.54 -11.52 4.39
CA GLU A 17 8.94 -11.65 4.79
C GLU A 17 9.89 -10.85 3.89
N LEU A 18 9.64 -10.85 2.58
CA LEU A 18 10.43 -10.04 1.64
C LEU A 18 10.26 -8.54 1.92
N VAL A 19 9.02 -8.08 2.15
CA VAL A 19 8.74 -6.68 2.51
C VAL A 19 9.44 -6.30 3.82
N ARG A 20 9.44 -7.16 4.85
CA ARG A 20 10.20 -6.95 6.10
C ARG A 20 11.69 -6.74 5.84
N ARG A 21 12.28 -7.48 4.90
CA ARG A 21 13.69 -7.32 4.52
C ARG A 21 13.91 -6.02 3.76
N MET A 22 13.01 -5.67 2.83
CA MET A 22 13.10 -4.43 2.05
C MET A 22 13.00 -3.18 2.92
N LEU A 23 12.15 -3.17 3.95
CA LEU A 23 11.99 -2.05 4.90
C LEU A 23 13.28 -1.66 5.65
N LYS A 24 14.33 -2.49 5.60
CA LYS A 24 15.66 -2.14 6.14
C LYS A 24 16.44 -1.18 5.24
N PHE A 25 16.06 -1.07 3.97
CA PHE A 25 16.78 -0.34 2.93
C PHE A 25 15.97 0.79 2.30
N VAL A 26 14.65 0.81 2.51
CA VAL A 26 13.75 1.81 1.94
C VAL A 26 13.04 2.61 3.03
N ASN A 27 12.69 3.85 2.70
CA ASN A 27 11.97 4.77 3.58
C ASN A 27 10.45 4.68 3.45
N LEU A 28 9.95 4.02 2.40
CA LEU A 28 8.53 3.87 2.11
C LEU A 28 8.31 2.65 1.21
N ILE A 29 7.23 1.93 1.46
CA ILE A 29 6.68 0.88 0.59
C ILE A 29 5.20 1.18 0.38
N GLY A 30 4.77 1.09 -0.88
CA GLY A 30 3.39 1.29 -1.27
C GLY A 30 2.80 0.05 -1.91
N TYR A 31 1.59 -0.32 -1.52
CA TYR A 31 0.79 -1.36 -2.14
C TYR A 31 -0.54 -0.76 -2.61
N GLY A 32 -0.83 -0.89 -3.90
CA GLY A 32 -2.07 -0.42 -4.51
C GLY A 32 -2.85 -1.59 -5.04
N GLU A 33 -4.14 -1.67 -4.68
CA GLU A 33 -5.07 -2.67 -5.21
C GLU A 33 -6.15 -1.97 -6.02
N ILE A 34 -6.42 -2.47 -7.23
CA ILE A 34 -7.57 -2.05 -8.03
C ILE A 34 -8.72 -3.02 -7.74
N GLY A 35 -9.87 -2.50 -7.32
CA GLY A 35 -11.09 -3.30 -7.21
C GLY A 35 -11.47 -3.85 -8.58
N SER A 36 -11.71 -5.17 -8.68
CA SER A 36 -12.32 -5.76 -9.88
C SER A 36 -13.83 -5.84 -9.73
N ASP A 37 -14.59 -5.92 -10.83
CA ASP A 37 -16.08 -5.96 -10.80
C ASP A 37 -16.64 -7.06 -9.88
N SER A 38 -15.88 -8.14 -9.64
CA SER A 38 -16.23 -9.22 -8.71
C SER A 38 -15.88 -8.94 -7.25
N TRP A 39 -14.91 -8.04 -7.00
CA TRP A 39 -14.35 -7.68 -5.69
C TRP A 39 -14.69 -6.25 -5.25
N HIS A 40 -15.36 -5.48 -6.11
CA HIS A 40 -15.86 -4.12 -5.87
C HIS A 40 -16.77 -4.04 -4.63
N SER A 41 -17.35 -5.16 -4.21
CA SER A 41 -18.25 -5.29 -3.05
C SER A 41 -17.55 -5.61 -1.73
N SER A 42 -16.26 -5.95 -1.75
CA SER A 42 -15.50 -6.22 -0.51
C SER A 42 -14.89 -4.92 0.01
N PHE A 43 -15.32 -4.48 1.19
CA PHE A 43 -14.75 -3.32 1.89
C PHE A 43 -13.25 -3.48 2.23
N GLY A 44 -12.72 -4.71 2.21
CA GLY A 44 -11.32 -5.03 2.53
C GLY A 44 -10.43 -5.32 1.31
N PHE A 45 -9.14 -5.52 1.55
CA PHE A 45 -8.16 -5.92 0.54
C PHE A 45 -8.31 -7.39 0.13
N ALA A 46 -7.75 -7.74 -1.03
CA ALA A 46 -7.47 -9.13 -1.40
C ALA A 46 -6.47 -9.77 -0.40
N PRO A 47 -6.30 -11.11 -0.39
CA PRO A 47 -5.52 -11.81 0.62
C PRO A 47 -4.13 -11.24 0.90
N LEU A 48 -3.35 -10.89 -0.14
CA LEU A 48 -2.04 -10.26 0.10
C LEU A 48 -2.15 -8.88 0.75
N GLY A 49 -3.06 -8.03 0.27
CA GLY A 49 -3.24 -6.71 0.86
C GLY A 49 -3.69 -6.81 2.31
N GLN A 50 -4.52 -7.80 2.66
CA GLN A 50 -4.90 -8.09 4.04
C GLN A 50 -3.70 -8.56 4.87
N ALA A 51 -2.86 -9.45 4.32
CA ALA A 51 -1.65 -9.91 4.98
C ALA A 51 -0.67 -8.77 5.26
N TYR A 52 -0.53 -7.82 4.32
CA TYR A 52 0.25 -6.61 4.52
C TYR A 52 -0.36 -5.67 5.56
N GLU A 53 -1.67 -5.45 5.52
CA GLU A 53 -2.37 -4.63 6.51
C GLU A 53 -2.15 -5.18 7.91
N ASP A 54 -2.34 -6.49 8.11
CA ASP A 54 -2.16 -7.15 9.40
C ASP A 54 -0.70 -7.10 9.89
N ALA A 55 0.25 -7.39 8.99
CA ALA A 55 1.67 -7.46 9.34
C ALA A 55 2.30 -6.09 9.62
N PHE A 56 1.77 -5.01 9.01
CA PHE A 56 2.41 -3.70 9.02
C PHE A 56 1.51 -2.55 9.49
N LYS A 57 0.34 -2.82 10.11
CA LYS A 57 -0.60 -1.79 10.60
C LYS A 57 0.01 -0.65 11.43
N ALA A 58 1.13 -0.89 12.12
CA ALA A 58 1.81 0.09 12.97
C ALA A 58 3.02 0.76 12.29
N ASP A 59 3.45 0.29 11.11
CA ASP A 59 4.61 0.84 10.40
C ASP A 59 4.17 1.93 9.42
N LYS A 60 4.46 3.18 9.77
CA LYS A 60 4.12 4.36 8.95
C LYS A 60 4.78 4.37 7.57
N ARG A 61 5.79 3.52 7.35
CA ARG A 61 6.48 3.38 6.05
C ARG A 61 5.73 2.45 5.11
N MET A 62 4.69 1.75 5.59
CA MET A 62 3.83 0.93 4.76
C MET A 62 2.54 1.70 4.43
N VAL A 63 2.29 1.94 3.14
CA VAL A 63 1.07 2.60 2.67
C VAL A 63 0.30 1.66 1.77
N LEU A 64 -0.92 1.31 2.17
CA LEU A 64 -1.83 0.51 1.37
C LEU A 64 -2.97 1.39 0.84
N CYS A 65 -3.24 1.31 -0.45
CA CYS A 65 -4.34 2.02 -1.11
C CYS A 65 -5.21 1.02 -1.88
N LYS A 66 -6.53 1.19 -1.79
CA LYS A 66 -7.48 0.49 -2.65
C LYS A 66 -8.18 1.53 -3.51
N ILE A 67 -8.27 1.27 -4.80
CA ILE A 67 -8.97 2.12 -5.78
C ILE A 67 -10.08 1.25 -6.35
N ASN A 68 -11.32 1.48 -5.92
CA ASN A 68 -12.47 0.77 -6.47
C ASN A 68 -12.90 1.48 -7.75
N ASP A 69 -13.09 2.79 -7.70
CA ASP A 69 -13.51 3.57 -8.86
C ASP A 69 -12.57 4.75 -9.16
N LYS A 70 -12.94 5.55 -10.17
CA LYS A 70 -12.12 6.68 -10.62
C LYS A 70 -12.01 7.78 -9.57
N ASP A 71 -13.01 7.92 -8.70
CA ASP A 71 -13.04 8.96 -7.68
C ASP A 71 -12.09 8.62 -6.53
N ASP A 72 -11.74 7.34 -6.34
CA ASP A 72 -10.74 6.86 -5.38
C ASP A 72 -9.28 7.18 -5.79
N VAL A 73 -9.02 7.51 -7.06
CA VAL A 73 -7.65 7.70 -7.58
C VAL A 73 -6.94 8.85 -6.89
N TRP A 74 -7.57 10.02 -6.81
CA TRP A 74 -6.96 11.19 -6.19
C TRP A 74 -6.72 11.01 -4.68
N PRO A 75 -7.71 10.54 -3.89
CA PRO A 75 -7.49 10.17 -2.49
C PRO A 75 -6.35 9.16 -2.29
N ALA A 76 -6.24 8.13 -3.14
CA ALA A 76 -5.17 7.14 -3.05
C ALA A 76 -3.79 7.76 -3.27
N LEU A 77 -3.64 8.68 -4.22
CA LEU A 77 -2.38 9.39 -4.46
C LEU A 77 -2.04 10.32 -3.28
N GLN A 78 -3.02 11.06 -2.76
CA GLN A 78 -2.82 11.90 -1.57
C GLN A 78 -2.33 11.07 -0.37
N LYS A 79 -2.95 9.91 -0.12
CA LYS A 79 -2.51 8.98 0.93
C LYS A 79 -1.10 8.46 0.70
N PHE A 80 -0.75 8.13 -0.55
CA PHE A 80 0.57 7.63 -0.90
C PHE A 80 1.68 8.66 -0.64
N PHE A 81 1.46 9.91 -1.04
CA PHE A 81 2.49 10.96 -0.96
C PHE A 81 2.53 11.71 0.38
N SER A 82 1.46 11.68 1.18
CA SER A 82 1.41 12.37 2.48
C SER A 82 2.34 11.76 3.54
N ASN A 83 2.68 10.48 3.43
CA ASN A 83 3.57 9.80 4.38
C ASN A 83 5.06 9.87 4.01
N SER A 84 5.42 10.63 2.97
CA SER A 84 6.82 10.91 2.67
C SER A 84 7.42 11.79 3.77
N PRO A 85 8.66 11.53 4.25
CA PRO A 85 9.35 12.36 5.24
C PRO A 85 9.37 13.86 4.86
N HIS A 86 9.39 14.18 3.57
CA HIS A 86 9.34 15.56 3.07
C HIS A 86 7.93 16.17 3.07
N ALA A 87 6.88 15.38 2.89
CA ALA A 87 5.50 15.88 2.95
C ALA A 87 5.09 16.27 4.37
N MET A 88 5.60 15.56 5.39
CA MET A 88 5.38 15.89 6.80
C MET A 88 6.01 17.22 7.23
N GLN A 89 7.03 17.72 6.51
CA GLN A 89 7.66 19.02 6.79
C GLN A 89 6.87 20.21 6.19
N ALA A 90 6.09 19.98 5.12
CA ALA A 90 5.39 21.05 4.40
C ALA A 90 4.10 21.52 5.07
N THR A 91 3.54 20.73 6.00
CA THR A 91 2.26 21.03 6.67
C THR A 91 2.42 21.79 7.99
N SER A 92 3.64 22.25 8.30
CA SER A 92 3.96 23.03 9.50
C SER A 92 4.11 24.52 9.15
N VAL A 93 3.07 25.13 8.58
CA VAL A 93 2.96 26.58 8.36
C VAL A 93 1.57 27.07 8.72
#